data_AF-A0A370EGE7-F1
#
_entry.id   AF-A0A370EGE7-F1
#
_cell.length_a   1.000
_cell.length_b   1.000
_cell.length_c   1.000
_cell.angle_alpha   90.00
_cell.angle_beta   90.00
_cell.angle_gamma   90.00
#
_symmetry.space_group_name_H-M   'P 1'
#
loop_
_entity.id
_entity.type
_entity.pdbx_description
1 polymer ?
#
loop_
_entity_poly.entity_id
_entity_poly.type
_entity_poly.pdbx_seq_one_letter_code
_entity_poly.pdbx_strand_id
1 'polypeptide(L)'
;MKTHLKLTVVLFVAVAALFLLISRNHKSFSGRSNNVTVLNNSSSEVLKQTKKVDSLEFKRLISYFKLKRDEFDPSGTIRYMPETSPEKPKGNAIFCYFDQTDDLVANLRLRMQVENKEWLFYKKCQFLIDGKIFDYIPSNIEFNQAGTGNVCEWFDNAINENNFVIIKALSKAKIAKVKILGRNYDKVIVFSDKDIASIDHTLELYSAMNGEFVFN
;
A
#
# COMPACT_ATOMS: atom_id res chain seq x y z
N MET A 1 41.12 -47.16 -3.82
CA MET A 1 40.10 -46.61 -2.88
C MET A 1 40.79 -45.93 -1.69
N LYS A 2 41.36 -44.72 -1.86
CA LYS A 2 42.01 -43.94 -0.76
C LYS A 2 42.41 -42.50 -1.13
N THR A 3 41.56 -41.76 -1.86
CA THR A 3 41.85 -40.35 -2.22
C THR A 3 40.73 -39.35 -1.97
N HIS A 4 39.55 -39.78 -1.50
CA HIS A 4 38.43 -38.87 -1.21
C HIS A 4 38.28 -38.45 0.26
N LEU A 5 39.12 -38.96 1.18
CA LEU A 5 38.96 -38.69 2.62
C LEU A 5 39.80 -37.50 3.15
N LYS A 6 40.74 -36.95 2.35
CA LYS A 6 41.59 -35.83 2.79
C LYS A 6 41.04 -34.44 2.45
N LEU A 7 40.07 -34.33 1.53
CA LEU A 7 39.54 -33.03 1.10
C LEU A 7 38.41 -32.51 2.02
N THR A 8 37.66 -33.40 2.66
CA THR A 8 36.51 -33.03 3.50
C THR A 8 36.92 -32.48 4.88
N VAL A 9 38.07 -32.90 5.40
CA VAL A 9 38.56 -32.44 6.72
C VAL A 9 39.15 -31.03 6.65
N VAL A 10 39.74 -30.63 5.51
CA VAL A 10 40.30 -29.29 5.34
C VAL A 10 39.19 -28.22 5.25
N LEU A 11 38.03 -28.57 4.69
CA LEU A 11 36.91 -27.63 4.56
C LEU A 11 36.22 -27.32 5.91
N PHE A 12 36.21 -28.26 6.86
CA PHE A 12 35.61 -28.04 8.18
C PHE A 12 36.46 -27.14 9.10
N VAL A 13 37.78 -27.18 8.97
CA VAL A 13 38.67 -26.33 9.79
C VAL A 13 38.60 -24.85 9.37
N ALA A 14 38.35 -24.57 8.08
CA ALA A 14 38.22 -23.20 7.57
C ALA A 14 36.94 -22.48 8.05
N VAL A 15 35.82 -23.21 8.20
CA VAL A 15 34.54 -22.63 8.64
C VAL A 15 34.55 -22.28 10.14
N ALA A 16 35.24 -23.09 10.97
CA ALA A 16 35.37 -22.83 12.40
C ALA A 16 36.25 -21.60 12.71
N ALA A 17 37.26 -21.32 11.88
CA ALA A 17 38.10 -20.13 12.04
C ALA A 17 37.36 -18.82 11.70
N LEU A 18 36.37 -18.86 10.80
CA LEU A 18 35.58 -17.68 10.44
C LEU A 18 34.58 -17.28 11.54
N PHE A 19 34.03 -18.25 12.28
CA PHE A 19 33.13 -17.99 13.41
C PHE A 19 33.84 -17.40 14.65
N LEU A 20 35.13 -17.69 14.84
CA LEU A 20 35.94 -17.10 15.92
C LEU A 20 36.41 -15.66 15.63
N LEU A 21 36.36 -15.23 14.35
CA LEU A 21 36.65 -13.85 13.96
C LEU A 21 35.44 -12.91 14.14
N ILE A 22 34.21 -13.44 14.02
CA ILE A 22 32.98 -12.66 14.19
C ILE A 22 32.65 -12.43 15.68
N SER A 23 33.07 -13.32 16.57
CA SER A 23 32.83 -13.23 18.01
C SER A 23 33.84 -12.36 18.79
N ARG A 24 34.87 -11.82 18.13
CA ARG A 24 35.93 -11.00 18.76
C ARG A 24 35.73 -9.48 18.69
N ASN A 25 34.63 -8.99 18.11
CA ASN A 25 34.37 -7.55 17.96
C ASN A 25 33.28 -6.97 18.86
N HIS A 26 32.87 -7.69 19.91
CA HIS A 26 32.07 -7.09 20.99
C HIS A 26 32.97 -6.20 21.87
N LYS A 27 33.15 -4.93 21.48
CA LYS A 27 33.52 -3.87 22.41
C LYS A 27 32.24 -3.23 22.94
N SER A 28 31.99 -3.46 24.22
CA SER A 28 31.13 -2.61 25.04
C SER A 28 31.72 -1.19 25.07
N PHE A 29 30.91 -0.20 24.76
CA PHE A 29 31.23 1.20 25.08
C PHE A 29 30.02 1.85 25.73
N SER A 30 30.23 2.20 26.99
CA SER A 30 29.33 2.92 27.87
C SER A 30 29.41 4.42 27.64
N GLY A 31 28.25 5.10 27.59
CA GLY A 31 28.08 6.44 28.17
C GLY A 31 28.12 7.66 27.22
N ARG A 32 27.00 8.40 27.27
CA ARG A 32 26.84 9.88 27.30
C ARG A 32 26.07 10.52 26.14
N SER A 33 25.01 11.21 26.56
CA SER A 33 24.07 12.13 25.87
C SER A 33 24.64 12.99 24.75
N ASN A 34 23.83 13.23 23.71
CA ASN A 34 23.56 14.57 23.16
C ASN A 34 22.25 14.57 22.32
N ASN A 35 21.32 15.45 22.69
CA ASN A 35 20.16 15.83 21.89
C ASN A 35 20.62 16.61 20.65
N VAL A 36 20.29 16.17 19.43
CA VAL A 36 20.23 17.03 18.22
C VAL A 36 19.21 16.47 17.22
N THR A 37 18.09 17.19 17.10
CA THR A 37 17.33 17.47 15.87
C THR A 37 16.87 16.30 14.98
N VAL A 38 15.71 15.74 15.36
CA VAL A 38 14.74 15.26 14.38
C VAL A 38 14.27 16.48 13.59
N LEU A 39 14.42 16.49 12.25
CA LEU A 39 13.58 17.16 11.24
C LEU A 39 14.31 17.23 9.87
N ASN A 40 13.64 16.74 8.82
CA ASN A 40 13.70 17.22 7.42
C ASN A 40 14.60 16.54 6.35
N ASN A 41 15.01 15.27 6.47
CA ASN A 41 15.76 14.61 5.38
C ASN A 41 14.96 13.66 4.46
N SER A 42 13.70 13.32 4.75
CA SER A 42 12.96 12.35 3.93
C SER A 42 12.43 12.92 2.60
N SER A 43 12.15 14.23 2.52
CA SER A 43 11.63 14.84 1.29
C SER A 43 12.68 15.01 0.19
N SER A 44 13.96 15.18 0.55
CA SER A 44 15.03 15.49 -0.40
C SER A 44 15.60 14.25 -1.12
N GLU A 45 15.44 13.06 -0.53
CA GLU A 45 15.84 11.79 -1.16
C GLU A 45 14.77 11.27 -2.14
N VAL A 46 13.48 11.43 -1.82
CA VAL A 46 12.36 11.15 -2.74
C VAL A 46 12.45 12.01 -4.02
N LEU A 47 12.94 13.24 -3.90
CA LEU A 47 13.11 14.17 -5.02
C LEU A 47 14.27 13.81 -5.98
N LYS A 48 15.20 12.93 -5.59
CA LYS A 48 16.38 12.60 -6.42
C LYS A 48 16.17 11.43 -7.37
N GLN A 49 15.18 10.57 -7.14
CA GLN A 49 14.90 9.39 -7.97
C GLN A 49 13.84 9.62 -9.07
N THR A 50 13.12 10.74 -9.05
CA THR A 50 12.11 11.07 -10.08
C THR A 50 12.77 11.66 -11.33
N LYS A 51 13.35 10.82 -12.18
CA LYS A 51 13.77 11.21 -13.54
C LYS A 51 12.55 11.70 -14.33
N LYS A 52 12.54 13.01 -14.59
CA LYS A 52 11.71 13.75 -15.57
C LYS A 52 10.19 13.68 -15.39
N VAL A 53 9.73 13.67 -14.14
CA VAL A 53 8.35 14.05 -13.82
C VAL A 53 8.21 15.57 -13.97
N ASP A 54 7.09 16.08 -14.47
CA ASP A 54 6.77 17.50 -14.36
C ASP A 54 6.83 17.87 -12.87
N SER A 55 7.92 18.54 -12.49
CA SER A 55 8.26 18.73 -11.09
C SER A 55 7.23 19.58 -10.34
N LEU A 56 6.39 20.34 -11.05
CA LEU A 56 5.33 21.14 -10.45
C LEU A 56 4.08 20.29 -10.20
N GLU A 57 3.65 19.51 -11.20
CA GLU A 57 2.52 18.57 -11.10
C GLU A 57 2.76 17.57 -9.96
N PHE A 58 3.96 16.99 -9.90
CA PHE A 58 4.35 16.06 -8.84
C PHE A 58 4.29 16.71 -7.45
N LYS A 59 4.88 17.91 -7.30
CA LYS A 59 4.88 18.63 -6.01
C LYS A 59 3.47 19.00 -5.56
N ARG A 60 2.58 19.31 -6.49
CA ARG A 60 1.16 19.53 -6.21
C ARG A 60 0.50 18.24 -5.75
N LEU A 61 0.62 17.17 -6.54
CA LEU A 61 -0.05 15.90 -6.29
C LEU A 61 0.41 15.25 -4.99
N ILE A 62 1.72 15.22 -4.73
CA ILE A 62 2.27 14.55 -3.56
C ILE A 62 1.75 15.13 -2.24
N SER A 63 1.31 16.39 -2.22
CA SER A 63 0.72 17.02 -1.02
C SER A 63 -0.61 16.38 -0.58
N TYR A 64 -1.26 15.59 -1.44
CA TYR A 64 -2.47 14.84 -1.11
C TYR A 64 -2.19 13.43 -0.58
N PHE A 65 -0.92 13.06 -0.39
CA PHE A 65 -0.51 11.71 -0.01
C PHE A 65 0.35 11.70 1.23
N LYS A 66 0.13 10.66 2.03
CA LYS A 66 1.08 10.19 3.03
C LYS A 66 1.90 9.05 2.45
N LEU A 67 3.20 9.10 2.74
CA LEU A 67 4.17 8.11 2.30
C LEU A 67 4.43 7.17 3.48
N LYS A 68 4.19 5.88 3.28
CA LYS A 68 4.53 4.85 4.27
C LYS A 68 5.73 4.05 3.80
N ARG A 69 6.67 3.84 4.72
CA ARG A 69 7.85 3.00 4.54
C ARG A 69 7.91 2.00 5.69
N ASP A 70 8.35 0.80 5.41
CA ASP A 70 8.66 -0.20 6.42
C ASP A 70 10.19 -0.24 6.60
N GLU A 71 10.68 0.01 7.81
CA GLU A 71 12.12 -0.02 8.11
C GLU A 71 12.71 -1.43 8.00
N PHE A 72 11.86 -2.46 8.03
CA PHE A 72 12.25 -3.86 7.86
C PHE A 72 12.11 -4.35 6.41
N ASP A 73 11.60 -3.53 5.49
CA ASP A 73 11.50 -3.89 4.09
C ASP A 73 12.84 -3.63 3.37
N PRO A 74 13.60 -4.69 3.00
CA PRO A 74 14.90 -4.53 2.34
C PRO A 74 14.77 -3.96 0.92
N SER A 75 13.57 -3.98 0.33
CA SER A 75 13.32 -3.40 -1.00
C SER A 75 13.07 -1.89 -0.98
N GLY A 76 12.98 -1.30 0.21
CA GLY A 76 12.77 0.14 0.38
C GLY A 76 11.42 0.63 -0.14
N THR A 77 10.39 -0.23 -0.19
CA THR A 77 9.10 0.09 -0.78
C THR A 77 8.47 1.31 -0.10
N ILE A 78 8.05 2.26 -0.92
CA ILE A 78 7.29 3.43 -0.52
C ILE A 78 5.85 3.24 -0.97
N ARG A 79 4.92 3.21 -0.03
CA ARG A 79 3.50 3.20 -0.32
C ARG A 79 2.94 4.62 -0.32
N TYR A 80 2.34 5.01 -1.43
CA TYR A 80 1.66 6.29 -1.62
C TYR A 80 0.19 6.13 -1.31
N MET A 81 -0.23 6.55 -0.11
CA MET A 81 -1.64 6.49 0.31
C MET A 81 -2.24 7.89 0.32
N PRO A 82 -3.49 8.09 -0.14
CA PRO A 82 -4.15 9.37 0.03
C PRO A 82 -4.23 9.77 1.50
N GLU A 83 -4.10 11.06 1.81
CA GLU A 83 -4.22 11.57 3.18
C GLU A 83 -5.56 11.19 3.82
N THR A 84 -6.62 11.17 3.01
CA THR A 84 -7.98 10.78 3.41
C THR A 84 -8.13 9.31 3.79
N SER A 85 -7.17 8.46 3.43
CA SER A 85 -7.24 7.02 3.73
C SER A 85 -7.14 6.75 5.24
N PRO A 86 -7.95 5.85 5.81
CA PRO A 86 -7.79 5.46 7.22
C PRO A 86 -6.47 4.74 7.49
N GLU A 87 -5.85 4.97 8.65
CA GLU A 87 -4.64 4.23 9.06
C GLU A 87 -4.95 2.81 9.52
N LYS A 88 -6.14 2.62 10.08
CA LYS A 88 -6.66 1.34 10.56
C LYS A 88 -7.96 1.02 9.83
N PRO A 89 -8.39 -0.25 9.78
CA PRO A 89 -9.69 -0.64 9.22
C PRO A 89 -10.84 -0.13 10.11
N LYS A 90 -11.08 1.18 10.09
CA LYS A 90 -12.10 1.90 10.84
C LYS A 90 -12.69 2.99 9.94
N GLY A 91 -14.01 3.13 9.99
CA GLY A 91 -14.79 4.02 9.14
C GLY A 91 -15.06 3.45 7.76
N ASN A 92 -16.03 4.03 7.07
CA ASN A 92 -16.25 3.77 5.66
C ASN A 92 -15.21 4.53 4.85
N ALA A 93 -14.57 3.87 3.89
CA ALA A 93 -13.67 4.53 2.96
C ALA A 93 -13.59 3.76 1.64
N ILE A 94 -13.31 4.50 0.57
CA ILE A 94 -12.88 3.96 -0.72
C ILE A 94 -11.71 4.82 -1.21
N PHE A 95 -10.63 4.19 -1.62
CA PHE A 95 -9.45 4.89 -2.12
C PHE A 95 -8.59 3.96 -2.96
N CYS A 96 -7.75 4.56 -3.81
CA CYS A 96 -6.67 3.85 -4.46
C CYS A 96 -5.35 4.17 -3.76
N TYR A 97 -4.36 3.28 -3.90
CA TYR A 97 -2.98 3.53 -3.51
C TYR A 97 -2.05 2.70 -4.41
N PHE A 98 -0.76 2.99 -4.37
CA PHE A 98 0.24 2.23 -5.09
C PHE A 98 1.57 2.20 -4.33
N ASP A 99 2.46 1.33 -4.78
CA ASP A 99 3.78 1.14 -4.20
C ASP A 99 4.87 1.54 -5.22
N GLN A 100 5.99 2.05 -4.70
CA GLN A 100 7.20 2.33 -5.47
C GLN A 100 8.38 1.63 -4.82
N THR A 101 9.15 0.90 -5.61
CA THR A 101 10.53 0.50 -5.28
C THR A 101 11.50 1.41 -6.05
N ASP A 102 12.80 1.26 -5.83
CA ASP A 102 13.83 2.09 -6.48
C ASP A 102 13.68 2.19 -8.01
N ASP A 103 13.24 1.11 -8.66
CA ASP A 103 13.19 0.99 -10.12
C ASP A 103 11.77 0.95 -10.71
N LEU A 104 10.73 0.80 -9.87
CA LEU A 104 9.39 0.48 -10.37
C LEU A 104 8.28 1.14 -9.55
N VAL A 105 7.33 1.75 -10.24
CA VAL A 105 6.05 2.20 -9.70
C VAL A 105 4.99 1.19 -10.13
N ALA A 106 4.41 0.47 -9.17
CA ALA A 106 3.52 -0.67 -9.43
C ALA A 106 2.53 -0.91 -8.28
N ASN A 107 1.88 -2.07 -8.30
CA ASN A 107 0.93 -2.51 -7.28
C ASN A 107 -0.16 -1.45 -7.02
N LEU A 108 -0.74 -0.92 -8.10
CA LEU A 108 -1.91 -0.04 -8.02
C LEU A 108 -3.12 -0.84 -7.53
N ARG A 109 -3.74 -0.39 -6.44
CA ARG A 109 -4.77 -1.15 -5.72
C ARG A 109 -5.97 -0.30 -5.39
N LEU A 110 -7.14 -0.93 -5.41
CA LEU A 110 -8.39 -0.42 -4.88
C LEU A 110 -8.62 -1.00 -3.49
N ARG A 111 -8.84 -0.13 -2.50
CA ARG A 111 -9.27 -0.50 -1.16
C ARG A 111 -10.63 0.09 -0.85
N MET A 112 -11.53 -0.73 -0.35
CA MET A 112 -12.81 -0.28 0.22
C MET A 112 -13.05 -0.97 1.54
N GLN A 113 -13.49 -0.21 2.54
CA GLN A 113 -13.79 -0.70 3.87
C GLN A 113 -15.11 -0.11 4.38
N VAL A 114 -15.82 -0.87 5.20
CA VAL A 114 -17.06 -0.41 5.83
C VAL A 114 -17.13 -0.85 7.26
N GLU A 115 -17.40 0.14 8.12
CA GLU A 115 -17.67 -0.09 9.53
C GLU A 115 -19.18 -0.20 9.77
N ASN A 116 -19.55 -1.18 10.60
CA ASN A 116 -20.92 -1.55 10.91
C ASN A 116 -21.05 -2.05 12.35
N LYS A 117 -22.29 -2.23 12.80
CA LYS A 117 -22.60 -2.90 14.08
C LYS A 117 -22.58 -4.42 13.96
N GLU A 118 -22.94 -4.93 12.79
CA GLU A 118 -23.04 -6.36 12.50
C GLU A 118 -22.29 -6.69 11.21
N TRP A 119 -21.89 -7.95 11.07
CA TRP A 119 -21.23 -8.45 9.87
C TRP A 119 -22.22 -8.48 8.70
N LEU A 120 -21.85 -7.89 7.57
CA LEU A 120 -22.55 -8.04 6.29
C LEU A 120 -22.16 -9.37 5.63
N PHE A 121 -20.88 -9.75 5.73
CA PHE A 121 -20.21 -10.77 4.92
C PHE A 121 -20.35 -10.47 3.42
N TYR A 122 -19.52 -9.55 2.92
CA TYR A 122 -19.58 -9.06 1.55
C TYR A 122 -19.61 -10.20 0.52
N LYS A 123 -20.36 -10.01 -0.57
CA LYS A 123 -20.31 -10.91 -1.72
C LYS A 123 -20.09 -10.16 -3.02
N LYS A 124 -20.72 -9.00 -3.16
CA LYS A 124 -20.72 -8.21 -4.38
C LYS A 124 -20.94 -6.74 -4.06
N CYS A 125 -20.35 -5.86 -4.87
CA CYS A 125 -20.61 -4.43 -4.86
C CYS A 125 -21.29 -4.04 -6.17
N GLN A 126 -22.21 -3.08 -6.10
CA GLN A 126 -22.80 -2.41 -7.25
C GLN A 126 -22.54 -0.92 -7.12
N PHE A 127 -21.66 -0.40 -7.97
CA PHE A 127 -21.35 1.02 -8.01
C PHE A 127 -22.34 1.73 -8.92
N LEU A 128 -23.07 2.71 -8.40
CA LEU A 128 -23.82 3.67 -9.21
C LEU A 128 -22.97 4.93 -9.35
N ILE A 129 -22.43 5.14 -10.55
CA ILE A 129 -21.52 6.25 -10.88
C ILE A 129 -22.18 7.07 -11.98
N ASP A 130 -22.53 8.32 -11.70
CA ASP A 130 -23.20 9.23 -12.64
C ASP A 130 -24.39 8.57 -13.39
N GLY A 131 -25.18 7.79 -12.65
CA GLY A 131 -26.38 7.11 -13.17
C GLY A 131 -26.12 5.76 -13.86
N LYS A 132 -24.86 5.32 -14.00
CA LYS A 132 -24.49 4.02 -14.57
C LYS A 132 -24.15 3.02 -13.47
N ILE A 133 -24.62 1.77 -13.62
CA ILE A 133 -24.37 0.69 -12.66
C ILE A 133 -23.19 -0.16 -13.15
N PHE A 134 -22.25 -0.41 -12.26
CA PHE A 134 -21.12 -1.32 -12.46
C PHE A 134 -21.12 -2.39 -11.37
N ASP A 135 -21.04 -3.65 -11.78
CA ASP A 135 -20.92 -4.77 -10.86
C ASP A 135 -19.44 -5.06 -10.56
N TYR A 136 -19.13 -5.29 -9.30
CA TYR A 136 -17.78 -5.61 -8.84
C TYR A 136 -17.81 -6.75 -7.83
N ILE A 137 -16.99 -7.79 -8.07
CA ILE A 137 -16.86 -8.94 -7.17
C ILE A 137 -15.49 -8.83 -6.50
N PRO A 138 -15.42 -8.38 -5.24
CA PRO A 138 -14.15 -8.32 -4.53
C PRO A 138 -13.60 -9.72 -4.26
N SER A 139 -12.29 -9.87 -4.35
CA SER A 139 -11.58 -11.06 -3.86
C SER A 139 -11.03 -10.81 -2.46
N ASN A 140 -10.78 -11.89 -1.71
CA ASN A 140 -10.11 -11.87 -0.41
C ASN A 140 -10.68 -10.81 0.55
N ILE A 141 -12.00 -10.90 0.83
CA ILE A 141 -12.63 -10.04 1.82
C ILE A 141 -12.07 -10.39 3.19
N GLU A 142 -11.54 -9.38 3.86
CA GLU A 142 -11.04 -9.44 5.22
C GLU A 142 -12.02 -8.77 6.18
N PHE A 143 -11.90 -9.12 7.45
CA PHE A 143 -12.80 -8.63 8.48
C PHE A 143 -12.12 -8.58 9.84
N ASN A 144 -12.43 -7.54 10.62
CA ASN A 144 -11.90 -7.39 11.98
C ASN A 144 -12.85 -6.57 12.86
N GLN A 145 -12.72 -6.71 14.18
CA GLN A 145 -13.41 -5.87 15.12
C GLN A 145 -12.89 -4.43 15.04
N ALA A 146 -13.80 -3.47 14.92
CA ALA A 146 -13.51 -2.04 14.76
C ALA A 146 -13.75 -1.29 16.07
N GLY A 147 -13.06 -1.69 17.14
CA GLY A 147 -13.28 -1.14 18.48
C GLY A 147 -14.53 -1.71 19.18
N THR A 148 -15.07 -0.98 20.15
CA THR A 148 -16.13 -1.50 21.03
C THR A 148 -17.47 -1.62 20.29
N GLY A 149 -17.87 -2.85 19.99
CA GLY A 149 -19.19 -3.19 19.43
C GLY A 149 -19.38 -2.85 17.94
N ASN A 150 -18.29 -2.53 17.23
CA ASN A 150 -18.32 -2.33 15.79
C ASN A 150 -17.44 -3.37 15.10
N VAL A 151 -17.74 -3.61 13.83
CA VAL A 151 -17.01 -4.51 12.95
C VAL A 151 -16.64 -3.76 11.67
N CYS A 152 -15.52 -4.12 11.06
CA CYS A 152 -15.10 -3.58 9.78
C CYS A 152 -14.78 -4.71 8.82
N GLU A 153 -15.33 -4.63 7.61
CA GLU A 153 -15.04 -5.53 6.50
C GLU A 153 -14.39 -4.73 5.37
N TRP A 154 -13.37 -5.29 4.74
CA TRP A 154 -12.71 -4.62 3.63
C TRP A 154 -12.22 -5.60 2.58
N PHE A 155 -11.96 -5.08 1.40
CA PHE A 155 -11.14 -5.74 0.41
C PHE A 155 -10.01 -4.80 0.01
N ASP A 156 -8.93 -5.40 -0.43
CA ASP A 156 -7.77 -4.70 -0.95
C ASP A 156 -7.33 -5.45 -2.20
N ASN A 157 -7.72 -4.98 -3.38
CA ASN A 157 -7.60 -5.72 -4.63
C ASN A 157 -6.72 -4.96 -5.62
N ALA A 158 -5.89 -5.70 -6.36
CA ALA A 158 -5.13 -5.14 -7.47
C ALA A 158 -6.07 -4.59 -8.55
N ILE A 159 -5.70 -3.46 -9.13
CA ILE A 159 -6.38 -2.91 -10.29
C ILE A 159 -5.91 -3.68 -11.53
N ASN A 160 -6.86 -4.21 -12.29
CA ASN A 160 -6.65 -5.00 -13.50
C ASN A 160 -7.65 -4.57 -14.58
N GLU A 161 -7.56 -5.14 -15.79
CA GLU A 161 -8.40 -4.75 -16.92
C GLU A 161 -9.90 -4.77 -16.58
N ASN A 162 -10.35 -5.82 -15.87
CA ASN A 162 -11.76 -6.04 -15.56
C ASN A 162 -12.34 -4.96 -14.64
N ASN A 163 -11.53 -4.43 -13.71
CA ASN A 163 -12.00 -3.42 -12.75
C ASN A 163 -11.57 -2.00 -13.10
N PHE A 164 -10.59 -1.82 -13.99
CA PHE A 164 -10.06 -0.50 -14.34
C PHE A 164 -11.11 0.44 -14.92
N VAL A 165 -12.08 -0.08 -15.68
CA VAL A 165 -13.22 0.71 -16.18
C VAL A 165 -14.03 1.35 -15.04
N ILE A 166 -14.19 0.67 -13.91
CA ILE A 166 -14.90 1.17 -12.73
C ILE A 166 -14.06 2.23 -12.03
N ILE A 167 -12.75 2.00 -11.87
CA ILE A 167 -11.83 2.95 -11.24
C ILE A 167 -11.77 4.25 -12.03
N LYS A 168 -11.67 4.16 -13.36
CA LYS A 168 -11.67 5.32 -14.25
C LYS A 168 -13.00 6.07 -14.23
N ALA A 169 -14.11 5.34 -14.14
CA ALA A 169 -15.43 5.96 -13.96
C ALA A 169 -15.52 6.69 -12.60
N LEU A 170 -15.04 6.08 -11.52
CA LEU A 170 -15.00 6.70 -10.20
C LEU A 170 -14.13 7.96 -10.20
N SER A 171 -12.95 7.94 -10.83
CA SER A 171 -12.00 9.06 -10.83
C SER A 171 -12.57 10.33 -11.46
N LYS A 172 -13.53 10.20 -12.39
CA LYS A 172 -14.17 11.33 -13.08
C LYS A 172 -15.63 11.56 -12.67
N ALA A 173 -16.09 10.86 -11.63
CA ALA A 173 -17.47 10.90 -11.20
C ALA A 173 -17.84 12.27 -10.62
N LYS A 174 -19.06 12.75 -10.88
CA LYS A 174 -19.65 13.85 -10.12
C LYS A 174 -20.32 13.34 -8.86
N ILE A 175 -20.99 12.20 -8.97
CA ILE A 175 -21.62 11.51 -7.85
C ILE A 175 -21.40 10.00 -7.97
N ALA A 176 -21.08 9.37 -6.85
CA ALA A 176 -20.96 7.93 -6.78
C ALA A 176 -21.49 7.38 -5.45
N LYS A 177 -22.14 6.22 -5.52
CA LYS A 177 -22.51 5.43 -4.35
C LYS A 177 -22.33 3.96 -4.64
N VAL A 178 -22.08 3.17 -3.60
CA VAL A 178 -21.99 1.71 -3.70
C VAL A 178 -23.13 1.08 -2.92
N LYS A 179 -23.79 0.08 -3.53
CA LYS A 179 -24.61 -0.90 -2.82
C LYS A 179 -23.77 -2.16 -2.59
N ILE A 180 -23.56 -2.50 -1.34
CA ILE A 180 -22.85 -3.70 -0.92
C ILE A 180 -23.91 -4.76 -0.64
N LEU A 181 -23.80 -5.88 -1.37
CA LEU A 181 -24.66 -7.03 -1.24
C LEU A 181 -23.98 -8.01 -0.28
N GLY A 182 -24.49 -8.06 0.95
CA GLY A 182 -23.99 -8.94 2.01
C GLY A 182 -24.72 -10.28 2.03
N ARG A 183 -24.23 -11.20 2.86
CA ARG A 183 -24.99 -12.40 3.25
C ARG A 183 -26.17 -12.04 4.14
N ASN A 184 -25.95 -11.14 5.10
CA ASN A 184 -26.93 -10.84 6.16
C ASN A 184 -27.86 -9.70 5.75
N TYR A 185 -27.31 -8.61 5.21
CA TYR A 185 -28.08 -7.47 4.74
C TYR A 185 -27.29 -6.67 3.69
N ASP A 186 -28.01 -5.79 2.99
CA ASP A 186 -27.44 -4.86 2.02
C ASP A 186 -27.17 -3.49 2.66
N LYS A 187 -26.09 -2.83 2.25
CA LYS A 187 -25.78 -1.46 2.69
C LYS A 187 -25.48 -0.55 1.52
N VAL A 188 -25.97 0.69 1.58
CA VAL A 188 -25.65 1.74 0.61
C VAL A 188 -24.73 2.77 1.25
N ILE A 189 -23.68 3.15 0.56
CA ILE A 189 -22.73 4.19 0.98
C ILE A 189 -22.61 5.20 -0.15
N VAL A 190 -22.79 6.47 0.16
CA VAL A 190 -22.51 7.57 -0.75
C VAL A 190 -21.07 8.01 -0.54
N PHE A 191 -20.30 8.08 -1.62
CA PHE A 191 -18.92 8.55 -1.56
C PHE A 191 -18.87 10.07 -1.52
N SER A 192 -17.96 10.60 -0.72
CA SER A 192 -17.73 12.04 -0.67
C SER A 192 -16.92 12.50 -1.87
N ASP A 193 -17.00 13.79 -2.19
CA ASP A 193 -16.16 14.41 -3.22
C ASP A 193 -14.67 14.20 -2.94
N LYS A 194 -14.29 14.12 -1.66
CA LYS A 194 -12.90 13.85 -1.23
C LYS A 194 -12.48 12.41 -1.55
N ASP A 195 -13.37 11.43 -1.37
CA ASP A 195 -13.08 10.04 -1.74
C ASP A 195 -12.87 9.92 -3.25
N ILE A 196 -13.77 10.51 -4.04
CA ILE A 196 -13.70 10.54 -5.50
C ILE A 196 -12.41 11.23 -5.97
N ALA A 197 -12.12 12.43 -5.45
CA ALA A 197 -10.92 13.18 -5.81
C ALA A 197 -9.63 12.42 -5.42
N SER A 198 -9.64 11.68 -4.31
CA SER A 198 -8.47 10.88 -3.91
C SER A 198 -8.15 9.77 -4.90
N ILE A 199 -9.16 9.16 -5.52
CA ILE A 199 -8.98 8.16 -6.57
C ILE A 199 -8.34 8.83 -7.80
N ASP A 200 -8.85 10.00 -8.21
CA ASP A 200 -8.32 10.74 -9.36
C ASP A 200 -6.85 11.15 -9.16
N HIS A 201 -6.54 11.80 -8.04
CA HIS A 201 -5.17 12.19 -7.70
C HIS A 201 -4.24 10.97 -7.65
N THR A 202 -4.72 9.80 -7.23
CA THR A 202 -3.90 8.57 -7.20
C THR A 202 -3.54 8.13 -8.61
N LEU A 203 -4.51 8.12 -9.54
CA LEU A 203 -4.23 7.77 -10.93
C LEU A 203 -3.32 8.79 -11.61
N GLU A 204 -3.51 10.09 -11.33
CA GLU A 204 -2.64 11.16 -11.83
C GLU A 204 -1.21 11.00 -11.33
N LEU A 205 -1.02 10.79 -10.02
CA LEU A 205 0.32 10.63 -9.44
C LEU A 205 0.99 9.34 -9.93
N TYR A 206 0.26 8.22 -9.98
CA TYR A 206 0.76 6.96 -10.50
C TYR A 206 1.27 7.13 -11.94
N SER A 207 0.49 7.78 -12.80
CA SER A 207 0.87 8.05 -14.20
C SER A 207 2.04 9.02 -14.29
N ALA A 208 2.05 10.10 -13.49
CA ALA A 208 3.12 11.09 -13.46
C ALA A 208 4.46 10.47 -13.04
N MET A 209 4.44 9.42 -12.23
CA MET A 209 5.63 8.69 -11.78
C MET A 209 6.00 7.52 -12.71
N ASN A 210 5.48 7.49 -13.94
CA ASN A 210 5.69 6.42 -14.93
C ASN A 210 5.14 5.05 -14.50
N GLY A 211 4.11 5.01 -13.65
CA GLY A 211 3.35 3.81 -13.39
C GLY A 211 2.57 3.41 -14.64
N GLU A 212 2.67 2.14 -15.04
CA GLU A 212 1.98 1.63 -16.22
C GLU A 212 0.70 0.89 -15.82
N PHE A 213 -0.36 1.08 -16.61
CA PHE A 213 -1.60 0.30 -16.52
C PHE A 213 -1.46 -0.97 -17.37
N VAL A 214 -0.54 -1.85 -16.96
CA VAL A 214 -0.34 -3.14 -17.65
C VAL A 214 -1.36 -4.13 -17.11
N PHE A 215 -2.16 -4.70 -18.01
CA PHE A 215 -3.07 -5.76 -17.68
C PHE A 215 -2.65 -7.01 -18.45
N ASN A 216 -2.40 -8.09 -17.71
CA ASN A 216 -2.04 -9.41 -18.26
C ASN A 216 -3.29 -10.28 -18.43
#